data_AF-A0AAN4W541-F1
#
_entry.id   AF-A0AAN4W541-F1
#
_cell.length_a   1.000
_cell.length_b   1.000
_cell.length_c   1.000
_cell.angle_alpha   90.00
_cell.angle_beta   90.00
_cell.angle_gamma   90.00
#
_symmetry.space_group_name_H-M   'P 1'
#
loop_
_entity.id
_entity.type
_entity.pdbx_description
1 polymer ?
#
loop_
_entity_poly.entity_id
_entity_poly.type
_entity_poly.pdbx_seq_one_letter_code
_entity_poly.pdbx_strand_id
1 'polypeptide(L)'
;MNKGEFEIFNEYFFKNLSDVEMVITAFDQGKKVGVYRNTSLRISPQQRKIWQWDQWEKVKRKGVQWLNFDVVSAGNVIAQEQVVVQFPMAFQATQMKVDHLSEQELSKDRLKLSLNEKGQIASITFDGKALLAQPLTFNFWRRTIDNDYGYQLDQHSKIWKDLQNNLVLTQQIQLENGWRLSWHADGVCQIDQSIILVGDQQIKISTQFLPLQKDLPLMPRFGLKTAINKDFSKVKYIGRGPYENYIDRNSGAFLGHYEQSVAEFYVPYVRPQEYGHRTV
;
A
#
# COMPACT_ATOMS: atom_id res chain seq x y z
N MET A 1 -1.07 4.74 21.03
CA MET A 1 -0.50 4.12 22.24
C MET A 1 0.26 5.18 23.00
N ASN A 2 -0.13 5.52 24.24
CA ASN A 2 0.49 6.65 24.97
C ASN A 2 1.29 6.24 26.22
N LYS A 3 1.40 4.95 26.56
CA LYS A 3 2.01 4.54 27.85
C LYS A 3 2.95 3.33 27.81
N GLY A 4 3.23 2.70 26.67
CA GLY A 4 4.15 1.54 26.62
C GLY A 4 3.70 0.34 27.47
N GLU A 5 2.39 0.18 27.64
CA GLU A 5 1.79 -0.91 28.40
C GLU A 5 1.25 -1.95 27.42
N PHE A 6 1.57 -3.23 27.67
CA PHE A 6 1.15 -4.35 26.85
C PHE A 6 0.49 -5.42 27.73
N GLU A 7 -0.64 -5.96 27.28
CA GLU A 7 -1.24 -7.14 27.90
C GLU A 7 -0.79 -8.40 27.16
N ILE A 8 -0.34 -9.40 27.91
CA ILE A 8 0.05 -10.71 27.38
C ILE A 8 -0.91 -11.74 27.92
N PHE A 9 -1.58 -12.48 27.04
CA PHE A 9 -2.47 -13.58 27.38
C PHE A 9 -1.82 -14.92 27.03
N ASN A 10 -1.77 -15.83 28.00
CA ASN A 10 -1.30 -17.19 27.76
C ASN A 10 -2.46 -18.11 27.35
N GLU A 11 -2.57 -18.41 26.06
CA GLU A 11 -3.59 -19.30 25.50
C GLU A 11 -3.33 -20.80 25.73
N TYR A 12 -2.15 -21.19 26.23
CA TYR A 12 -1.93 -22.58 26.59
C TYR A 12 -2.83 -23.00 27.76
N PHE A 13 -3.30 -24.25 27.73
CA PHE A 13 -4.11 -24.83 28.81
C PHE A 13 -3.29 -25.45 29.94
N PHE A 14 -2.04 -25.86 29.67
CA PHE A 14 -1.21 -26.61 30.63
C PHE A 14 0.24 -26.14 30.73
N LYS A 15 0.64 -25.18 29.89
CA LYS A 15 2.02 -24.69 29.81
C LYS A 15 2.14 -23.28 30.37
N ASN A 16 3.06 -23.06 31.32
CA ASN A 16 3.49 -21.73 31.74
C ASN A 16 4.44 -21.13 30.69
N LEU A 17 4.46 -19.80 30.54
CA LEU A 17 5.39 -19.11 29.65
C LEU A 17 6.82 -18.93 30.23
N SER A 18 7.14 -19.58 31.35
CA SER A 18 8.42 -19.43 32.05
C SER A 18 9.65 -19.90 31.26
N ASP A 19 9.46 -20.72 30.23
CA ASP A 19 10.49 -21.27 29.34
C ASP A 19 10.57 -20.55 27.98
N VAL A 20 9.83 -19.46 27.79
CA VAL A 20 9.87 -18.65 26.57
C VAL A 20 10.49 -17.29 26.83
N GLU A 21 11.10 -16.75 25.78
CA GLU A 21 11.63 -15.40 25.74
C GLU A 21 10.73 -14.53 24.85
N MET A 22 10.46 -13.30 25.26
CA MET A 22 9.89 -12.29 24.35
C MET A 22 11.00 -11.37 23.86
N VAL A 23 11.15 -11.31 22.55
CA VAL A 23 12.04 -10.41 21.83
C VAL A 23 11.19 -9.31 21.22
N ILE A 24 11.59 -8.06 21.45
CA ILE A 24 10.93 -6.88 20.87
C ILE A 24 11.91 -6.17 19.99
N THR A 25 11.59 -6.06 18.71
CA THR A 25 12.37 -5.28 17.75
C THR A 25 11.64 -3.99 17.44
N ALA A 26 12.29 -2.87 17.75
CA ALA A 26 11.74 -1.53 17.50
C ALA A 26 12.26 -0.97 16.17
N PHE A 27 11.36 -0.37 15.40
CA PHE A 27 11.66 0.24 14.11
C PHE A 27 11.22 1.72 14.06
N ASP A 28 12.06 2.56 13.46
CA ASP A 28 11.79 3.98 13.17
C ASP A 28 11.93 4.21 11.67
N GLN A 29 10.81 4.53 11.01
CA GLN A 29 10.70 4.60 9.55
C GLN A 29 11.30 3.36 8.89
N GLY A 30 11.12 2.22 9.55
CA GLY A 30 11.59 0.90 9.18
C GLY A 30 13.09 0.65 9.22
N LYS A 31 13.87 1.56 9.83
CA LYS A 31 15.21 1.25 10.32
C LYS A 31 15.10 0.61 11.71
N LYS A 32 15.79 -0.51 11.93
CA LYS A 32 15.89 -1.12 13.26
C LYS A 32 16.62 -0.18 14.22
N VAL A 33 15.96 0.22 15.30
CA VAL A 33 16.54 1.14 16.31
C VAL A 33 16.89 0.44 17.63
N GLY A 34 16.39 -0.77 17.86
CA GLY A 34 16.71 -1.52 19.06
C GLY A 34 16.14 -2.93 19.05
N VAL A 35 16.75 -3.79 19.85
CA VAL A 35 16.25 -5.14 20.17
C VAL A 35 16.28 -5.29 21.68
N TYR A 36 15.16 -5.69 22.25
CA TYR A 36 14.95 -5.80 23.69
C TYR A 36 14.45 -7.19 24.03
N ARG A 37 14.88 -7.71 25.17
CA ARG A 37 14.58 -9.08 25.59
C ARG A 37 13.94 -9.09 26.95
N ASN A 38 12.88 -9.87 27.09
CA ASN A 38 12.30 -10.21 28.38
C ASN A 38 12.30 -11.74 28.51
N THR A 39 13.23 -12.23 29.34
CA THR A 39 13.46 -13.67 29.57
C THR A 39 12.69 -14.22 30.77
N SER A 40 11.83 -13.42 31.40
CA SER A 40 11.14 -13.80 32.66
C SER A 40 9.61 -13.70 32.54
N LEU A 41 9.05 -14.31 31.50
CA LEU A 41 7.59 -14.37 31.27
C LEU A 41 6.92 -15.46 32.13
N ARG A 42 6.71 -15.18 33.42
CA ARG A 42 5.96 -16.11 34.29
C ARG A 42 4.47 -15.84 34.20
N ILE A 43 3.80 -16.43 33.21
CA ILE A 43 2.35 -16.34 33.01
C ILE A 43 1.77 -17.74 32.98
N SER A 44 0.95 -18.07 33.98
CA SER A 44 0.29 -19.38 34.08
C SER A 44 -0.72 -19.61 32.95
N PRO A 45 -1.08 -20.87 32.67
CA PRO A 45 -2.10 -21.19 31.67
C PRO A 45 -3.39 -20.38 31.84
N GLN A 46 -3.95 -19.90 30.74
CA GLN A 46 -5.20 -19.12 30.69
C GLN A 46 -5.17 -17.81 31.53
N GLN A 47 -3.99 -17.31 31.91
CA GLN A 47 -3.84 -16.06 32.65
C GLN A 47 -3.35 -14.91 31.77
N ARG A 48 -3.64 -13.69 32.20
CA ARG A 48 -3.17 -12.43 31.60
C ARG A 48 -2.18 -11.74 32.51
N LYS A 49 -1.23 -11.01 31.91
CA LYS A 49 -0.32 -10.13 32.64
C LYS A 49 -0.17 -8.81 31.90
N ILE A 50 -0.43 -7.72 32.60
CA ILE A 50 -0.07 -6.38 32.14
C ILE A 50 1.42 -6.18 32.38
N TRP A 51 2.12 -5.78 31.34
CA TRP A 51 3.54 -5.51 31.36
C TRP A 51 3.81 -4.06 30.95
N GLN A 52 4.36 -3.31 31.90
CA GLN A 52 4.86 -1.97 31.66
C GLN A 52 6.27 -2.06 31.05
N TRP A 53 6.41 -1.67 29.78
CA TRP A 53 7.69 -1.70 29.10
C TRP A 53 8.50 -0.44 29.41
N ASP A 54 9.55 -0.60 30.21
CA ASP A 54 10.43 0.47 30.68
C ASP A 54 11.27 1.14 29.57
N GLN A 55 11.40 0.50 28.40
CA GLN A 55 12.13 1.06 27.26
C GLN A 55 11.28 1.95 26.35
N TRP A 56 9.97 2.06 26.60
CA TRP A 56 9.03 2.82 25.77
C TRP A 56 9.50 4.27 25.53
N GLU A 57 9.95 4.94 26.59
CA GLU A 57 10.40 6.33 26.53
C GLU A 57 11.65 6.51 25.65
N LYS A 58 12.47 5.47 25.49
CA LYS A 58 13.67 5.50 24.63
C LYS A 58 13.34 5.32 23.15
N VAL A 59 12.24 4.63 22.85
CA VAL A 59 11.88 4.29 21.47
C VAL A 59 10.79 5.17 20.90
N LYS A 60 9.96 5.83 21.72
CA LYS A 60 8.90 6.71 21.23
C LYS A 60 9.50 7.90 20.45
N ARG A 61 9.08 8.10 19.20
CA ARG A 61 9.47 9.26 18.36
C ARG A 61 8.29 9.76 17.54
N LYS A 62 8.44 10.95 16.96
CA LYS A 62 7.51 11.50 15.97
C LYS A 62 7.82 10.88 14.61
N GLY A 63 7.06 9.88 14.16
CA GLY A 63 7.31 9.21 12.88
C GLY A 63 6.55 7.89 12.73
N VAL A 64 6.76 7.19 11.60
CA VAL A 64 6.25 5.82 11.46
C VAL A 64 7.05 4.90 12.37
N GLN A 65 6.41 4.36 13.40
CA GLN A 65 7.05 3.44 14.34
C GLN A 65 6.24 2.17 14.48
N TRP A 66 6.93 1.04 14.48
CA TRP A 66 6.32 -0.24 14.83
C TRP A 66 7.23 -1.05 15.72
N LEU A 67 6.60 -1.91 16.50
CA LEU A 67 7.23 -2.88 17.38
C LEU A 67 6.83 -4.26 16.89
N ASN A 68 7.82 -5.11 16.62
CA ASN A 68 7.60 -6.53 16.39
C ASN A 68 7.86 -7.28 17.69
N PHE A 69 6.90 -8.11 18.10
CA PHE A 69 6.99 -8.98 19.25
C PHE A 69 7.17 -10.40 18.73
N ASP A 70 8.26 -11.05 19.10
CA ASP A 70 8.52 -12.45 18.83
C ASP A 70 8.57 -13.22 20.15
N VAL A 71 7.75 -14.26 20.29
CA VAL A 71 7.86 -15.21 21.40
C VAL A 71 8.69 -16.39 20.93
N VAL A 72 9.80 -16.63 21.61
CA VAL A 72 10.83 -17.60 21.23
C VAL A 72 10.88 -18.73 22.25
N SER A 73 10.80 -19.97 21.78
CA SER A 73 10.97 -21.18 22.58
C SER A 73 12.00 -22.09 21.92
N ALA A 74 13.05 -22.46 22.66
CA ALA A 74 14.16 -23.29 22.14
C ALA A 74 14.74 -22.79 20.80
N GLY A 75 14.86 -21.47 20.63
CA GLY A 75 15.39 -20.83 19.41
C GLY A 75 14.40 -20.68 18.25
N ASN A 76 13.16 -21.18 18.39
CA ASN A 76 12.12 -21.05 17.37
C ASN A 76 11.10 -19.98 17.76
N VAL A 77 10.70 -19.17 16.79
CA VAL A 77 9.59 -18.23 16.97
C VAL A 77 8.27 -19.02 16.94
N ILE A 78 7.51 -18.97 18.03
CA ILE A 78 6.26 -19.73 18.20
C ILE A 78 5.01 -18.85 18.15
N ALA A 79 5.16 -17.54 18.34
CA ALA A 79 4.10 -16.56 18.17
C ALA A 79 4.72 -15.20 17.81
N GLN A 80 4.00 -14.42 17.01
CA GLN A 80 4.43 -13.09 16.61
C GLN A 80 3.26 -12.12 16.61
N GLU A 81 3.54 -10.85 16.92
CA GLU A 81 2.59 -9.76 16.78
C GLU A 81 3.31 -8.48 16.38
N GLN A 82 2.61 -7.58 15.68
CA GLN A 82 3.12 -6.26 15.34
C GLN A 82 2.18 -5.17 15.80
N VAL A 83 2.75 -4.18 16.50
CA VAL A 83 2.04 -2.98 16.91
C VAL A 83 2.59 -1.78 16.13
N VAL A 84 1.72 -1.14 15.35
CA VAL A 84 2.01 0.14 14.69
C VAL A 84 1.62 1.28 15.65
N VAL A 85 2.61 2.04 16.11
CA VAL A 85 2.46 3.06 17.16
C VAL A 85 1.92 4.38 16.60
N GLN A 86 2.47 4.82 15.48
CA GLN A 86 2.06 6.02 14.77
C GLN A 86 2.38 5.83 13.29
N PHE A 87 1.51 6.34 12.41
CA PHE A 87 1.75 6.37 10.97
C PHE A 87 1.42 7.77 10.43
N PRO A 88 2.28 8.78 10.62
CA PRO A 88 2.03 10.09 10.04
C PRO A 88 2.47 10.09 8.59
N MET A 89 1.53 9.89 7.65
CA MET A 89 1.70 10.35 6.27
C MET A 89 1.17 11.79 6.17
N ALA A 90 1.91 12.75 6.73
CA ALA A 90 1.66 14.15 6.43
C ALA A 90 2.49 14.52 5.20
N PHE A 91 1.84 14.59 4.04
CA PHE A 91 2.45 15.14 2.84
C PHE A 91 2.32 16.66 2.86
N GLN A 92 3.42 17.39 2.99
CA GLN A 92 3.42 18.83 2.76
C GLN A 92 3.63 19.10 1.28
N ALA A 93 2.56 19.52 0.60
CA ALA A 93 2.69 20.06 -0.75
C ALA A 93 3.32 21.45 -0.65
N THR A 94 4.43 21.66 -1.37
CA THR A 94 4.94 23.01 -1.61
C THR A 94 4.45 23.44 -2.99
N GLN A 95 3.93 24.66 -3.09
CA GLN A 95 3.55 25.24 -4.37
C GLN A 95 4.84 25.51 -5.17
N MET A 96 4.90 25.00 -6.40
CA MET A 96 6.14 24.99 -7.20
C MET A 96 5.89 25.52 -8.59
N LYS A 97 6.79 26.39 -9.06
CA LYS A 97 6.77 26.91 -10.44
C LYS A 97 7.38 25.89 -11.39
N VAL A 98 6.58 25.48 -12.38
CA VAL A 98 6.98 24.62 -13.50
C VAL A 98 7.74 25.41 -14.56
N ASP A 99 8.59 24.74 -15.34
CA ASP A 99 9.36 25.39 -16.42
C ASP A 99 8.53 25.48 -17.70
N HIS A 100 7.70 24.47 -17.95
CA HIS A 100 6.73 24.44 -19.03
C HIS A 100 5.44 23.76 -18.57
N LEU A 101 4.30 24.31 -19.01
CA LEU A 101 2.98 23.72 -18.84
C LEU A 101 2.09 24.11 -20.01
N SER A 102 1.48 23.10 -20.61
CA SER A 102 0.46 23.22 -21.65
C SER A 102 -0.71 22.29 -21.35
N GLU A 103 -1.64 22.19 -22.29
CA GLU A 103 -2.74 21.25 -22.21
C GLU A 103 -2.27 19.79 -22.12
N GLN A 104 -1.13 19.44 -22.74
CA GLN A 104 -0.68 18.04 -22.82
C GLN A 104 0.68 17.79 -22.18
N GLU A 105 1.45 18.82 -21.82
CA GLU A 105 2.81 18.64 -21.34
C GLU A 105 3.11 19.46 -20.10
N LEU A 106 3.89 18.89 -19.19
CA LEU A 106 4.45 19.55 -18.01
C LEU A 106 5.93 19.17 -17.91
N SER A 107 6.79 20.15 -17.66
CA SER A 107 8.20 19.89 -17.33
C SER A 107 8.73 20.72 -16.19
N LYS A 108 9.61 20.10 -15.41
CA LYS A 108 10.44 20.75 -14.41
C LYS A 108 11.81 20.08 -14.37
N ASP A 109 12.86 20.83 -14.65
CA ASP A 109 14.25 20.37 -14.69
C ASP A 109 14.42 19.08 -15.51
N ARG A 110 14.56 17.95 -14.82
CA ARG A 110 14.86 16.62 -15.38
C ARG A 110 13.60 15.79 -15.58
N LEU A 111 12.46 16.25 -15.05
CA LEU A 111 11.16 15.59 -15.11
C LEU A 111 10.33 16.16 -16.26
N LYS A 112 9.78 15.27 -17.09
CA LYS A 112 8.77 15.58 -18.10
C LYS A 112 7.61 14.61 -18.01
N LEU A 113 6.40 15.14 -18.14
CA LEU A 113 5.13 14.43 -18.03
C LEU A 113 4.25 14.84 -19.20
N SER A 114 3.58 13.88 -19.84
CA SER A 114 2.59 14.18 -20.88
C SER A 114 1.26 13.48 -20.66
N LEU A 115 0.17 14.12 -21.12
CA LEU A 115 -1.17 13.57 -21.19
C LEU A 115 -1.50 13.17 -22.64
N ASN A 116 -2.27 12.11 -22.82
CA ASN A 116 -2.90 11.81 -24.12
C ASN A 116 -4.25 12.54 -24.26
N GLU A 117 -4.88 12.43 -25.43
CA GLU A 117 -6.20 13.00 -25.72
C GLU A 117 -7.33 12.49 -24.80
N LYS A 118 -7.10 11.38 -24.09
CA LYS A 118 -8.04 10.83 -23.09
C LYS A 118 -7.76 11.35 -21.67
N GLY A 119 -6.84 12.30 -21.50
CA GLY A 119 -6.42 12.86 -20.21
C GLY A 119 -5.58 11.92 -19.35
N GLN A 120 -5.12 10.80 -19.89
CA GLN A 120 -4.30 9.83 -19.15
C GLN A 120 -2.83 10.22 -19.25
N ILE A 121 -2.04 9.96 -18.20
CA ILE A 121 -0.59 10.15 -18.26
C ILE A 121 -0.01 9.19 -19.30
N ALA A 122 0.41 9.74 -20.43
CA ALA A 122 0.95 9.01 -21.57
C ALA A 122 2.41 8.65 -21.37
N SER A 123 3.20 9.56 -20.78
CA SER A 123 4.62 9.34 -20.55
C SER A 123 5.10 10.04 -19.29
N ILE A 124 6.11 9.46 -18.65
CA ILE A 124 6.92 10.10 -17.61
C ILE A 124 8.37 9.85 -17.96
N THR A 125 9.15 10.91 -18.10
CA THR A 125 10.58 10.87 -18.38
C THR A 125 11.32 11.56 -17.26
N PHE A 126 12.40 10.93 -16.79
CA PHE A 126 13.29 11.49 -15.78
C PHE A 126 14.74 11.33 -16.24
N ASP A 127 15.53 12.40 -16.26
CA ASP A 127 16.90 12.40 -16.80
C ASP A 127 16.98 11.88 -18.25
N GLY A 128 15.97 12.21 -19.06
CA GLY A 128 15.87 11.69 -20.44
C GLY A 128 15.51 10.20 -20.54
N LYS A 129 15.37 9.47 -19.42
CA LYS A 129 14.95 8.06 -19.39
C LYS A 129 13.44 7.93 -19.23
N ALA A 130 12.80 7.22 -20.15
CA ALA A 130 11.38 6.87 -20.04
C ALA A 130 11.14 5.87 -18.88
N LEU A 131 10.22 6.22 -17.98
CA LEU A 131 9.84 5.39 -16.83
C LEU A 131 8.68 4.43 -17.19
N LEU A 132 7.72 4.93 -17.96
CA LEU A 132 6.55 4.17 -18.39
C LEU A 132 6.77 3.54 -19.77
N ALA A 133 6.32 2.30 -19.93
CA ALA A 133 6.21 1.60 -21.21
C ALA A 133 4.78 1.62 -21.78
N GLN A 134 3.78 1.91 -20.94
CA GLN A 134 2.38 2.12 -21.34
C GLN A 134 1.78 3.30 -20.55
N PRO A 135 0.73 3.97 -21.07
CA PRO A 135 0.04 5.02 -20.32
C PRO A 135 -0.44 4.54 -18.94
N LEU A 136 -0.47 5.44 -17.96
CA LEU A 136 -1.08 5.21 -16.66
C LEU A 136 -2.59 5.39 -16.78
N THR A 137 -3.35 4.31 -16.61
CA THR A 137 -4.80 4.29 -16.78
C THR A 137 -5.49 3.88 -15.48
N PHE A 138 -6.77 4.24 -15.34
CA PHE A 138 -7.60 3.62 -14.32
C PHE A 138 -7.71 2.11 -14.53
N ASN A 139 -7.92 1.38 -13.43
CA ASN A 139 -8.11 -0.05 -13.44
C ASN A 139 -9.16 -0.45 -12.39
N PHE A 140 -10.30 -0.92 -12.88
CA PHE A 140 -11.46 -1.28 -12.05
C PHE A 140 -11.62 -2.80 -11.85
N TRP A 141 -10.71 -3.58 -12.45
CA TRP A 141 -10.81 -5.03 -12.53
C TRP A 141 -9.53 -5.71 -12.04
N ARG A 142 -9.66 -6.92 -11.52
CA ARG A 142 -8.54 -7.83 -11.24
C ARG A 142 -8.79 -9.16 -11.94
N ARG A 143 -7.75 -9.96 -12.19
CA ARG A 143 -8.00 -11.34 -12.64
C ARG A 143 -8.82 -12.06 -11.56
N THR A 144 -9.71 -12.95 -11.98
CA THR A 144 -10.56 -13.71 -11.06
C THR A 144 -9.73 -14.75 -10.30
N ILE A 145 -10.11 -15.02 -9.06
CA ILE A 145 -9.64 -16.14 -8.24
C ILE A 145 -10.72 -17.24 -8.16
N ASP A 146 -10.39 -18.42 -7.63
CA ASP A 146 -11.30 -19.57 -7.48
C ASP A 146 -12.60 -19.19 -6.77
N ASN A 147 -12.50 -18.44 -5.67
CA ASN A 147 -13.66 -17.97 -4.92
C ASN A 147 -14.58 -17.06 -5.75
N ASP A 148 -14.05 -16.33 -6.73
CA ASP A 148 -14.84 -15.42 -7.57
C ASP A 148 -15.76 -16.19 -8.54
N TYR A 149 -15.38 -17.40 -8.94
CA TYR A 149 -16.23 -18.24 -9.79
C TYR A 149 -17.46 -18.71 -9.03
N GLY A 150 -17.32 -19.04 -7.74
CA GLY A 150 -18.45 -19.37 -6.88
C GLY A 150 -19.43 -18.20 -6.72
N TYR A 151 -18.92 -16.96 -6.70
CA TYR A 151 -19.72 -15.74 -6.66
C TYR A 151 -20.22 -15.27 -8.05
N GLN A 152 -19.73 -15.85 -9.15
CA GLN A 152 -19.98 -15.38 -10.53
C GLN A 152 -19.61 -13.90 -10.73
N LEU A 153 -18.43 -13.51 -10.23
CA LEU A 153 -17.96 -12.12 -10.26
C LEU A 153 -17.96 -11.54 -11.68
N ASP A 154 -17.58 -12.33 -12.67
CA ASP A 154 -17.53 -11.93 -14.08
C ASP A 154 -18.89 -11.55 -14.66
N GLN A 155 -19.97 -12.13 -14.13
CA GLN A 155 -21.34 -11.80 -14.52
C GLN A 155 -21.86 -10.60 -13.71
N HIS A 156 -21.77 -10.68 -12.38
CA HIS A 156 -22.32 -9.67 -11.47
C HIS A 156 -21.61 -8.31 -11.55
N SER A 157 -20.30 -8.34 -11.77
CA SER A 157 -19.45 -7.15 -11.72
C SER A 157 -18.96 -6.70 -13.10
N LYS A 158 -19.49 -7.28 -14.20
CA LYS A 158 -19.05 -7.04 -15.58
C LYS A 158 -18.92 -5.55 -15.94
N ILE A 159 -19.81 -4.71 -15.42
CA ILE A 159 -19.82 -3.26 -15.64
C ILE A 159 -18.44 -2.62 -15.37
N TRP A 160 -17.70 -3.12 -14.37
CA TRP A 160 -16.37 -2.61 -14.01
C TRP A 160 -15.28 -3.03 -14.99
N LYS A 161 -15.43 -4.18 -15.66
CA LYS A 161 -14.50 -4.63 -16.70
C LYS A 161 -14.60 -3.74 -17.94
N ASP A 162 -15.81 -3.32 -18.27
CA ASP A 162 -16.10 -2.51 -19.45
C ASP A 162 -15.92 -1.00 -19.18
N LEU A 163 -15.98 -0.57 -17.91
CA LEU A 163 -15.93 0.84 -17.50
C LEU A 163 -14.76 1.61 -18.09
N GLN A 164 -13.56 1.00 -18.17
CA GLN A 164 -12.39 1.69 -18.72
C GLN A 164 -12.60 2.15 -20.18
N ASN A 165 -13.37 1.41 -20.98
CA ASN A 165 -13.67 1.77 -22.36
C ASN A 165 -14.81 2.79 -22.50
N ASN A 166 -15.61 2.94 -21.44
CA ASN A 166 -16.79 3.80 -21.42
C ASN A 166 -16.53 5.16 -20.73
N LEU A 167 -15.35 5.36 -20.13
CA LEU A 167 -14.96 6.64 -19.56
C LEU A 167 -14.64 7.65 -20.67
N VAL A 168 -15.37 8.75 -20.66
CA VAL A 168 -15.16 9.90 -21.56
C VAL A 168 -14.59 11.04 -20.75
N LEU A 169 -13.49 11.64 -21.22
CA LEU A 169 -12.95 12.88 -20.64
C LEU A 169 -13.95 14.01 -20.93
N THR A 170 -14.51 14.61 -19.89
CA THR A 170 -15.52 15.68 -20.03
C THR A 170 -14.96 17.06 -19.70
N GLN A 171 -13.91 17.12 -18.88
CA GLN A 171 -13.28 18.38 -18.50
C GLN A 171 -11.79 18.20 -18.26
N GLN A 172 -11.01 19.18 -18.73
CA GLN A 172 -9.60 19.31 -18.41
C GLN A 172 -9.30 20.78 -18.10
N ILE A 173 -8.81 21.04 -16.89
CA ILE A 173 -8.46 22.37 -16.40
C ILE A 173 -6.96 22.39 -16.11
N GLN A 174 -6.24 23.27 -16.79
CA GLN A 174 -4.85 23.57 -16.48
C GLN A 174 -4.78 24.38 -15.17
N LEU A 175 -3.92 23.96 -14.25
CA LEU A 175 -3.59 24.66 -13.00
C LEU A 175 -2.23 25.36 -13.16
N GLU A 176 -1.69 25.95 -12.10
CA GLU A 176 -0.36 26.57 -12.14
C GLU A 176 0.79 25.54 -12.29
N ASN A 177 0.58 24.33 -11.80
CA ASN A 177 1.62 23.30 -11.67
C ASN A 177 1.09 21.88 -12.00
N GLY A 178 0.10 21.79 -12.88
CA GLY A 178 -0.50 20.51 -13.26
C GLY A 178 -1.91 20.67 -13.82
N TRP A 179 -2.75 19.66 -13.61
CA TRP A 179 -4.10 19.60 -14.17
C TRP A 179 -5.12 19.07 -13.17
N ARG A 180 -6.38 19.45 -13.40
CA ARG A 180 -7.56 18.78 -12.87
C ARG A 180 -8.36 18.24 -14.05
N LEU A 181 -8.71 16.97 -14.00
CA LEU A 181 -9.41 16.26 -15.05
C LEU A 181 -10.66 15.59 -14.50
N SER A 182 -11.71 15.56 -15.29
CA SER A 182 -12.96 14.86 -14.96
C SER A 182 -13.36 13.93 -16.10
N TRP A 183 -13.73 12.71 -15.74
CA TRP A 183 -14.30 11.72 -16.65
C TRP A 183 -15.71 11.37 -16.23
N HIS A 184 -16.53 11.02 -17.20
CA HIS A 184 -17.89 10.55 -16.99
C HIS A 184 -18.08 9.18 -17.67
N ALA A 185 -18.84 8.31 -17.03
CA ALA A 185 -19.40 7.12 -17.63
C ALA A 185 -20.89 7.08 -17.31
N ASP A 186 -21.71 7.14 -18.36
CA ASP A 186 -23.17 7.27 -18.27
C ASP A 186 -23.76 6.21 -17.34
N GLY A 187 -24.52 6.68 -16.35
CA GLY A 187 -25.20 5.82 -15.38
C GLY A 187 -24.27 5.10 -14.39
N VAL A 188 -22.94 5.26 -14.46
CA VAL A 188 -22.00 4.57 -13.56
C VAL A 188 -21.35 5.55 -12.58
N CYS A 189 -20.54 6.47 -13.08
CA CYS A 189 -19.71 7.30 -12.22
C CYS A 189 -19.23 8.59 -12.91
N GLN A 190 -18.87 9.56 -12.07
CA GLN A 190 -17.88 10.58 -12.39
C GLN A 190 -16.56 10.23 -11.70
N ILE A 191 -15.44 10.54 -12.33
CA ILE A 191 -14.11 10.42 -11.73
C ILE A 191 -13.41 11.76 -11.85
N ASP A 192 -12.98 12.31 -10.73
CA ASP A 192 -12.18 13.52 -10.70
C ASP A 192 -10.74 13.17 -10.31
N GLN A 193 -9.76 13.61 -11.09
CA GLN A 193 -8.36 13.43 -10.79
C GLN A 193 -7.62 14.77 -10.81
N SER A 194 -6.75 15.00 -9.83
CA SER A 194 -5.72 16.03 -9.92
C SER A 194 -4.35 15.39 -10.07
N ILE A 195 -3.54 15.94 -10.97
CA ILE A 195 -2.14 15.57 -11.19
C ILE A 195 -1.34 16.85 -10.98
N ILE A 196 -0.59 16.91 -9.88
CA ILE A 196 0.04 18.15 -9.43
C ILE A 196 1.52 17.90 -9.13
N LEU A 197 2.40 18.74 -9.66
CA LEU A 197 3.80 18.78 -9.24
C LEU A 197 3.92 19.49 -7.89
N VAL A 198 4.39 18.76 -6.88
CA VAL A 198 4.42 19.20 -5.47
C VAL A 198 5.84 19.35 -4.90
N GLY A 199 6.84 19.11 -5.75
CA GLY A 199 8.28 19.24 -5.49
C GLY A 199 9.06 18.89 -6.76
N ASP A 200 10.36 19.14 -6.81
CA ASP A 200 11.19 19.01 -8.04
C ASP A 200 11.07 17.64 -8.74
N GLN A 201 10.72 16.59 -7.99
CA GLN A 201 10.66 15.21 -8.48
C GLN A 201 9.45 14.46 -7.90
N GLN A 202 8.42 15.19 -7.48
CA GLN A 202 7.28 14.61 -6.78
C GLN A 202 5.98 15.00 -7.46
N ILE A 203 5.25 14.00 -7.94
CA ILE A 203 3.93 14.15 -8.55
C ILE A 203 2.90 13.61 -7.57
N LYS A 204 1.94 14.44 -7.18
CA LYS A 204 0.77 14.04 -6.41
C LYS A 204 -0.38 13.76 -7.37
N ILE A 205 -0.87 12.52 -7.35
CA ILE A 205 -2.08 12.12 -8.05
C ILE A 205 -3.17 11.88 -7.01
N SER A 206 -4.24 12.67 -7.04
CA SER A 206 -5.42 12.47 -6.19
C SER A 206 -6.58 12.08 -7.08
N THR A 207 -7.19 10.92 -6.82
CA THR A 207 -8.33 10.43 -7.61
C THR A 207 -9.53 10.25 -6.69
N GLN A 208 -10.67 10.80 -7.09
CA GLN A 208 -11.95 10.62 -6.42
C GLN A 208 -12.91 9.92 -7.38
N PHE A 209 -13.53 8.85 -6.89
CA PHE A 209 -14.60 8.15 -7.58
C PHE A 209 -15.94 8.59 -7.01
N LEU A 210 -16.85 9.06 -7.87
CA LEU A 210 -18.17 9.56 -7.51
C LEU A 210 -19.22 8.67 -8.19
N PRO A 211 -19.82 7.69 -7.48
CA PRO A 211 -20.87 6.85 -8.05
C PRO A 211 -22.12 7.69 -8.36
N LEU A 212 -22.74 7.45 -9.52
CA LEU A 212 -23.99 8.12 -9.91
C LEU A 212 -25.23 7.32 -9.47
N GLN A 213 -25.04 6.07 -9.06
CA GLN A 213 -26.08 5.18 -8.56
C GLN A 213 -25.68 4.60 -7.21
N LYS A 214 -26.67 4.30 -6.37
CA LYS A 214 -26.43 3.68 -5.05
C LYS A 214 -26.16 2.18 -5.16
N ASP A 215 -26.82 1.50 -6.09
CA ASP A 215 -26.86 0.04 -6.16
C ASP A 215 -25.90 -0.52 -7.23
N LEU A 216 -24.67 0.00 -7.27
CA LEU A 216 -23.64 -0.54 -8.15
C LEU A 216 -23.09 -1.86 -7.57
N PRO A 217 -22.77 -2.86 -8.41
CA PRO A 217 -22.25 -4.14 -7.93
C PRO A 217 -20.86 -3.98 -7.31
N LEU A 218 -20.39 -5.00 -6.59
CA LEU A 218 -19.06 -5.03 -5.98
C LEU A 218 -17.97 -4.66 -7.02
N MET A 219 -17.18 -3.63 -6.72
CA MET A 219 -16.05 -3.22 -7.55
C MET A 219 -14.79 -4.02 -7.15
N PRO A 220 -14.21 -4.85 -8.04
CA PRO A 220 -13.11 -5.73 -7.65
C PRO A 220 -11.81 -5.01 -7.29
N ARG A 221 -11.56 -3.83 -7.88
CA ARG A 221 -10.38 -3.01 -7.64
C ARG A 221 -10.70 -1.56 -8.00
N PHE A 222 -10.10 -0.60 -7.32
CA PHE A 222 -10.02 0.79 -7.75
C PHE A 222 -8.58 1.25 -7.65
N GLY A 223 -8.00 1.72 -8.76
CA GLY A 223 -6.62 2.19 -8.76
C GLY A 223 -6.11 2.52 -10.15
N LEU A 224 -4.79 2.69 -10.24
CA LEU A 224 -4.08 2.99 -11.48
C LEU A 224 -3.25 1.79 -11.91
N LYS A 225 -3.06 1.61 -13.22
CA LYS A 225 -2.28 0.54 -13.84
C LYS A 225 -1.44 1.10 -14.97
N THR A 226 -0.21 0.61 -15.09
CA THR A 226 0.71 0.91 -16.19
C THR A 226 1.67 -0.28 -16.36
N ALA A 227 2.39 -0.30 -17.47
CA ALA A 227 3.61 -1.07 -17.60
C ALA A 227 4.80 -0.10 -17.44
N ILE A 228 5.81 -0.49 -16.66
CA ILE A 228 7.06 0.26 -16.53
C ILE A 228 8.13 -0.30 -17.47
N ASN A 229 9.20 0.47 -17.69
CA ASN A 229 10.34 0.00 -18.47
C ASN A 229 10.95 -1.28 -17.85
N LYS A 230 11.22 -2.30 -18.68
CA LYS A 230 11.75 -3.60 -18.26
C LYS A 230 13.13 -3.56 -17.60
N ASP A 231 13.86 -2.45 -17.77
CA ASP A 231 15.13 -2.22 -17.08
C ASP A 231 14.97 -2.21 -15.54
N PHE A 232 13.75 -1.95 -15.05
CA PHE A 232 13.43 -1.97 -13.63
C PHE A 232 13.01 -3.38 -13.20
N SER A 233 13.93 -4.11 -12.56
CA SER A 233 13.72 -5.51 -12.14
C SER A 233 13.70 -5.73 -10.63
N LYS A 234 13.88 -4.67 -9.83
CA LYS A 234 13.88 -4.72 -8.37
C LYS A 234 12.80 -3.80 -7.79
N VAL A 235 12.15 -4.26 -6.74
CA VAL A 235 11.12 -3.55 -6.00
C VAL A 235 11.61 -3.35 -4.56
N LYS A 236 11.55 -2.10 -4.09
CA LYS A 236 11.75 -1.75 -2.69
C LYS A 236 10.51 -1.03 -2.20
N TYR A 237 9.92 -1.48 -1.10
CA TYR A 237 8.70 -0.88 -0.58
C TYR A 237 8.63 -0.92 0.95
N ILE A 238 7.89 0.03 1.52
CA ILE A 238 7.43 0.01 2.90
C ILE A 238 5.96 -0.38 2.87
N GLY A 239 5.62 -1.51 3.47
CA GLY A 239 4.26 -2.07 3.47
C GLY A 239 4.26 -3.43 4.15
N ARG A 240 3.17 -4.19 4.06
CA ARG A 240 3.09 -5.54 4.62
C ARG A 240 3.74 -6.56 3.69
N GLY A 241 4.52 -7.49 4.25
CA GLY A 241 5.26 -8.50 3.49
C GLY A 241 5.87 -9.59 4.38
N PRO A 242 6.84 -10.37 3.87
CA PRO A 242 7.38 -10.32 2.50
C PRO A 242 6.49 -11.02 1.46
N TYR A 243 5.51 -11.79 1.92
CA TYR A 243 4.63 -12.61 1.07
C TYR A 243 3.36 -11.85 0.65
N GLU A 244 2.64 -12.43 -0.31
CA GLU A 244 1.36 -11.88 -0.74
C GLU A 244 0.30 -11.86 0.35
N ASN A 245 -0.38 -10.73 0.42
CA ASN A 245 -1.41 -10.47 1.39
C ASN A 245 -2.51 -9.59 0.79
N TYR A 246 -3.73 -9.78 1.27
CA TYR A 246 -4.94 -9.12 0.80
C TYR A 246 -5.69 -8.51 1.98
N ILE A 247 -6.69 -7.68 1.70
CA ILE A 247 -7.42 -6.90 2.71
C ILE A 247 -8.06 -7.77 3.81
N ASP A 248 -8.42 -9.01 3.48
CA ASP A 248 -9.02 -10.04 4.34
C ASP A 248 -8.01 -11.12 4.76
N ARG A 249 -6.75 -11.04 4.32
CA ARG A 249 -5.67 -11.99 4.64
C ARG A 249 -4.31 -11.28 4.73
N ASN A 250 -4.11 -10.50 5.78
CA ASN A 250 -2.86 -9.75 6.01
C ASN A 250 -2.29 -9.82 7.45
N SER A 251 -2.92 -10.58 8.36
CA SER A 251 -2.47 -10.69 9.75
C SER A 251 -1.08 -11.31 9.88
N GLY A 252 -0.76 -12.31 9.05
CA GLY A 252 0.57 -12.94 9.00
C GLY A 252 1.64 -12.16 8.21
N ALA A 253 1.31 -10.98 7.70
CA ALA A 253 2.25 -10.13 6.97
C ALA A 253 2.50 -8.84 7.74
N PHE A 254 3.75 -8.56 8.10
CA PHE A 254 4.11 -7.41 8.93
C PHE A 254 4.57 -6.23 8.10
N LEU A 255 4.30 -5.01 8.59
CA LEU A 255 4.84 -3.77 8.06
C LEU A 255 6.38 -3.82 8.17
N GLY A 256 7.06 -3.54 7.06
CA GLY A 256 8.51 -3.64 6.98
C GLY A 256 9.06 -2.95 5.74
N HIS A 257 10.40 -2.88 5.65
CA HIS A 257 11.07 -2.64 4.37
C HIS A 257 11.34 -3.98 3.72
N TYR A 258 10.88 -4.13 2.49
CA TYR A 258 11.11 -5.32 1.70
C TYR A 258 11.82 -4.95 0.40
N GLU A 259 12.81 -5.75 0.04
CA GLU A 259 13.52 -5.67 -1.23
C GLU A 259 13.43 -7.05 -1.90
N GLN A 260 12.86 -7.09 -3.10
CA GLN A 260 12.65 -8.30 -3.88
C GLN A 260 12.80 -7.97 -5.38
N SER A 261 13.16 -8.96 -6.18
CA SER A 261 13.04 -8.87 -7.63
C SER A 261 11.59 -8.94 -8.08
N VAL A 262 11.30 -8.42 -9.27
CA VAL A 262 9.96 -8.53 -9.90
C VAL A 262 9.55 -10.01 -10.06
N ALA A 263 10.50 -10.92 -10.30
CA ALA A 263 10.23 -12.35 -10.44
C ALA A 263 9.74 -13.00 -9.13
N GLU A 264 10.21 -12.54 -7.98
CA GLU A 264 9.81 -13.06 -6.66
C GLU A 264 8.38 -12.69 -6.26
N PHE A 265 7.72 -11.77 -6.97
CA PHE A 265 6.29 -11.48 -6.78
C PHE A 265 5.38 -12.54 -7.43
N TYR A 266 5.92 -13.42 -8.26
CA TYR A 266 5.15 -14.49 -8.89
C TYR A 266 4.75 -15.55 -7.86
N VAL A 267 3.46 -15.90 -7.86
CA VAL A 267 2.92 -16.99 -7.04
C VAL A 267 2.38 -18.08 -7.96
N PRO A 268 2.95 -19.31 -7.91
CA PRO A 268 2.66 -20.37 -8.87
C PRO A 268 1.36 -21.11 -8.56
N TYR A 269 0.23 -20.40 -8.58
CA TYR A 269 -1.09 -21.04 -8.54
C TYR A 269 -1.28 -21.96 -9.74
N VAL A 270 -1.74 -23.20 -9.52
CA VAL A 270 -1.92 -24.22 -10.57
C VAL A 270 -2.78 -23.70 -11.72
N ARG A 271 -3.89 -23.03 -11.39
CA ARG A 271 -4.61 -22.20 -12.36
C ARG A 271 -4.15 -20.75 -12.18
N PRO A 272 -3.65 -20.08 -13.23
CA PRO A 272 -3.28 -18.67 -13.17
C PRO A 272 -4.45 -17.78 -12.74
N GLN A 273 -4.21 -16.93 -11.74
CA GLN A 273 -5.20 -16.09 -11.06
C GLN A 273 -4.56 -14.74 -10.68
N GLU A 274 -5.30 -13.83 -10.05
CA GLU A 274 -4.69 -12.64 -9.43
C GLU A 274 -3.77 -13.06 -8.28
N TYR A 275 -2.56 -12.50 -8.21
CA TYR A 275 -1.58 -12.79 -7.17
C TYR A 275 -0.72 -11.56 -6.83
N GLY A 276 0.09 -11.67 -5.78
CA GLY A 276 1.21 -10.78 -5.55
C GLY A 276 0.87 -9.42 -4.94
N HIS A 277 -0.37 -9.22 -4.48
CA HIS A 277 -0.76 -7.99 -3.79
C HIS A 277 0.04 -7.79 -2.49
N ARG A 278 0.22 -6.52 -2.11
CA ARG A 278 0.84 -6.07 -0.85
C ARG A 278 -0.02 -4.94 -0.30
N THR A 279 -0.51 -5.10 0.92
CA THR A 279 -1.24 -4.05 1.64
C THR A 279 -0.26 -3.15 2.41
N VAL A 280 -0.75 -2.01 2.92
CA VAL A 280 0.01 -1.08 3.76
C VAL A 280 -0.45 -1.22 5.20
#